data_AF-C9LHJ5-F1
#
_entry.id   AF-C9LHJ5-F1
#
_cell.length_a   1.000
_cell.length_b   1.000
_cell.length_c   1.000
_cell.angle_alpha   90.00
_cell.angle_beta   90.00
_cell.angle_gamma   90.00
#
_symmetry.space_group_name_H-M   'P 1'
#
loop_
_entity.id
_entity.type
_entity.pdbx_description
1 polymer ?
#
loop_
_entity_poly.entity_id
_entity_poly.type
_entity_poly.pdbx_seq_one_letter_code
_entity_poly.pdbx_strand_id
1 'polypeptide(L)'
;ASHCNEYVDKLKSLGIQISMTQSGDPLHNALAERMNNTLKNGWLFSTEDKSLQQVRRLTKKAIDLYNTFRPHQSLQMRTPMEEVGRLTA
;
A
#
# COMPACT_ATOMS: atom_id res chain seq x y z
N ALA A 1 -7.88 -6.10 -25.06
CA ALA A 1 -7.82 -7.38 -24.33
C ALA A 1 -6.39 -7.95 -24.17
N SER A 2 -5.35 -7.44 -24.86
CA SER A 2 -3.98 -8.00 -24.80
C SER A 2 -3.22 -7.72 -23.48
N HIS A 3 -3.46 -6.58 -22.83
CA HIS A 3 -2.69 -6.15 -21.66
C HIS A 3 -2.86 -7.02 -20.40
N CYS A 4 -3.98 -7.75 -20.27
CA CYS A 4 -4.17 -8.67 -19.14
C CYS A 4 -3.28 -9.91 -19.23
N ASN A 5 -3.00 -10.39 -20.45
CA ASN A 5 -2.22 -11.61 -20.65
C ASN A 5 -0.74 -11.35 -20.34
N GLU A 6 -0.16 -10.24 -20.82
CA GLU A 6 1.23 -9.88 -20.52
C GLU A 6 1.48 -9.72 -19.01
N TYR A 7 0.54 -9.12 -18.29
CA TYR A 7 0.58 -9.02 -16.83
C TYR A 7 0.53 -10.40 -16.15
N VAL A 8 -0.41 -11.25 -16.55
CA VAL A 8 -0.59 -12.60 -16.01
C VAL A 8 0.64 -13.47 -16.26
N ASP A 9 1.17 -13.43 -17.48
CA ASP A 9 2.34 -14.22 -17.88
C ASP A 9 3.58 -13.76 -17.13
N LYS A 10 3.74 -12.45 -16.92
CA LYS A 10 4.83 -11.92 -16.11
C LYS A 10 4.76 -12.41 -14.66
N LEU A 11 3.59 -12.36 -14.03
CA LEU A 11 3.43 -12.84 -12.65
C LEU A 11 3.67 -14.34 -12.52
N LYS A 12 3.14 -15.15 -13.46
CA LYS A 12 3.39 -16.58 -13.52
C LYS A 12 4.88 -16.90 -13.68
N SER A 13 5.60 -16.15 -14.53
CA SER A 13 7.05 -16.34 -14.72
C SER A 13 7.86 -16.07 -13.45
N LEU A 14 7.34 -15.27 -12.53
CA LEU A 14 7.95 -14.96 -11.23
C LEU A 14 7.43 -15.86 -10.09
N GLY A 15 6.56 -16.84 -10.40
CA GLY A 15 5.93 -17.69 -9.39
C GLY A 15 4.98 -16.96 -8.45
N ILE A 16 4.49 -15.77 -8.84
CA ILE A 16 3.60 -14.95 -8.02
C ILE A 16 2.17 -15.42 -8.22
N GLN A 17 1.48 -15.79 -7.12
CA GLN A 17 0.07 -16.13 -7.15
C GLN A 17 -0.77 -14.89 -7.48
N ILE A 18 -1.58 -15.01 -8.53
CA ILE A 18 -2.42 -13.91 -9.03
C ILE A 18 -3.69 -13.85 -8.19
N SER A 19 -3.93 -12.70 -7.53
CA SER A 19 -5.09 -12.46 -6.66
C SER A 19 -6.16 -11.56 -7.30
N MET A 20 -6.19 -11.45 -8.63
CA MET A 20 -7.20 -10.64 -9.33
C MET A 20 -8.61 -11.15 -9.05
N THR A 21 -9.49 -10.27 -8.58
CA THR A 21 -10.91 -10.56 -8.40
C THR A 21 -11.61 -10.41 -9.76
N GLN A 22 -12.38 -11.42 -10.18
CA GLN A 22 -13.25 -11.30 -11.37
C GLN A 22 -14.62 -10.71 -11.00
N SER A 23 -14.98 -10.82 -9.73
CA SER A 23 -16.16 -10.21 -9.12
C SER A 23 -15.74 -8.84 -8.59
N GLY A 24 -16.41 -7.76 -9.00
CA GLY A 24 -16.17 -6.40 -8.48
C GLY A 24 -16.59 -6.21 -7.02
N ASP A 25 -16.36 -7.21 -6.18
CA ASP A 25 -16.69 -7.22 -4.76
C ASP A 25 -15.79 -6.21 -4.02
N PRO A 26 -16.36 -5.11 -3.49
CA PRO A 26 -15.61 -4.08 -2.77
C PRO A 26 -14.88 -4.63 -1.53
N LEU A 27 -15.35 -5.74 -0.94
CA LEU A 27 -14.78 -6.31 0.27
C LEU A 27 -13.35 -6.81 0.07
N HIS A 28 -13.01 -7.29 -1.14
CA HIS A 28 -11.65 -7.75 -1.44
C HIS A 28 -10.62 -6.61 -1.42
N ASN A 29 -11.04 -5.38 -1.72
CA ASN A 29 -10.17 -4.20 -1.73
C ASN A 29 -10.25 -3.37 -0.44
N ALA A 30 -11.19 -3.67 0.45
CA ALA A 30 -11.46 -2.87 1.64
C ALA A 30 -10.23 -2.64 2.53
N LEU A 31 -9.33 -3.63 2.65
CA LEU A 31 -8.09 -3.48 3.41
C LEU A 31 -7.13 -2.46 2.74
N ALA A 32 -6.95 -2.58 1.43
CA ALA A 32 -6.10 -1.67 0.66
C ALA A 32 -6.67 -0.25 0.66
N GLU A 33 -7.98 -0.10 0.50
CA GLU A 33 -8.68 1.18 0.56
C GLU A 33 -8.55 1.84 1.93
N ARG A 34 -8.69 1.09 3.02
CA ARG A 34 -8.50 1.61 4.38
C ARG A 34 -7.07 2.11 4.60
N MET A 35 -6.07 1.37 4.12
CA MET A 35 -4.68 1.80 4.18
C MET A 35 -4.47 3.08 3.37
N ASN A 36 -4.97 3.14 2.14
CA ASN A 36 -4.87 4.31 1.28
C ASN A 36 -5.56 5.54 1.89
N ASN A 37 -6.74 5.37 2.50
CA ASN A 37 -7.45 6.43 3.19
C ASN A 37 -6.64 6.97 4.39
N THR A 38 -5.99 6.08 5.13
CA THR A 38 -5.10 6.45 6.25
C THR A 38 -3.92 7.30 5.76
N LEU A 39 -3.28 6.90 4.66
CA LEU A 39 -2.16 7.66 4.08
C LEU A 39 -2.61 9.03 3.55
N LYS A 40 -3.73 9.05 2.81
CA LYS A 40 -4.27 10.27 2.20
C LYS A 40 -4.64 11.30 3.27
N ASN A 41 -5.45 10.91 4.24
CA ASN A 41 -5.95 11.84 5.27
C ASN A 41 -4.91 12.14 6.35
N GLY A 42 -3.93 11.26 6.56
CA GLY A 42 -2.88 11.45 7.56
C GLY A 42 -1.77 12.40 7.13
N TRP A 43 -1.28 12.27 5.88
CA TRP A 43 -0.04 12.96 5.45
C TRP A 43 -0.12 13.66 4.10
N LEU A 44 -1.13 13.35 3.28
CA LEU A 44 -1.30 13.96 1.96
C LEU A 44 -2.49 14.91 1.94
N PHE A 45 -2.85 15.50 3.08
CA PHE A 45 -3.83 16.57 3.13
C PHE A 45 -3.30 17.81 2.41
N SER A 46 -4.17 18.52 1.70
CA SER A 46 -3.87 19.79 1.03
C SER A 46 -2.72 19.72 0.01
N THR A 47 -2.75 18.70 -0.85
CA THR A 47 -1.77 18.55 -1.95
C THR A 47 -2.32 18.99 -3.31
N GLU A 48 -3.47 19.66 -3.37
CA GLU A 48 -4.17 20.00 -4.61
C GLU A 48 -3.35 20.94 -5.50
N ASP A 49 -2.60 21.87 -4.89
CA ASP A 49 -1.76 22.84 -5.61
C ASP A 49 -0.33 22.33 -5.89
N LYS A 50 -0.05 21.05 -5.61
CA LYS A 50 1.31 20.48 -5.75
C LYS A 50 1.49 19.78 -7.10
N SER A 51 2.65 19.98 -7.71
CA SER A 51 3.05 19.23 -8.90
C SER A 51 3.15 17.73 -8.63
N LEU A 52 3.01 16.91 -9.67
CA LEU A 52 3.16 15.46 -9.59
C LEU A 52 4.49 15.04 -8.94
N GLN A 53 5.58 15.76 -9.22
CA GLN A 53 6.89 15.47 -8.62
C GLN A 53 6.89 15.73 -7.11
N GLN A 54 6.26 16.81 -6.65
CA GLN A 54 6.11 17.11 -5.23
C GLN A 54 5.22 16.07 -4.54
N VAL A 55 4.09 15.71 -5.14
CA VAL A 55 3.18 14.68 -4.60
C VAL A 55 3.92 13.35 -4.46
N ARG A 56 4.68 12.91 -5.48
CA ARG A 56 5.51 11.69 -5.40
C ARG A 56 6.47 11.69 -4.20
N ARG A 57 7.15 12.82 -3.94
CA ARG A 57 8.05 12.95 -2.78
C ARG A 57 7.28 12.86 -1.45
N LEU A 58 6.13 13.52 -1.37
CA LEU A 58 5.29 13.47 -0.17
C LEU A 58 4.71 12.08 0.06
N THR A 59 4.28 11.38 -0.99
CA THR A 59 3.80 10.00 -0.90
C THR A 59 4.89 9.07 -0.39
N LYS A 60 6.13 9.19 -0.89
CA LYS A 60 7.27 8.42 -0.36
C LYS A 60 7.46 8.69 1.13
N LYS A 61 7.47 9.95 1.53
CA LYS A 61 7.59 10.35 2.95
C LYS A 61 6.45 9.80 3.81
N ALA A 62 5.20 9.84 3.31
CA ALA A 62 4.05 9.32 4.02
C ALA A 62 4.14 7.80 4.25
N ILE A 63 4.59 7.05 3.24
CA ILE A 63 4.83 5.60 3.36
C ILE A 63 5.92 5.32 4.38
N ASP A 64 7.04 6.05 4.31
CA ASP A 64 8.15 5.90 5.26
C ASP A 64 7.66 6.16 6.70
N LEU A 65 6.89 7.23 6.92
CA LEU A 65 6.31 7.58 8.22
C LEU A 65 5.32 6.52 8.74
N TYR A 66 4.45 6.01 7.87
CA TYR A 66 3.51 4.95 8.23
C TYR A 66 4.25 3.71 8.70
N ASN A 67 5.29 3.30 7.98
CA ASN A 67 6.03 2.07 8.26
C ASN A 67 6.95 2.18 9.49
N THR A 68 7.47 3.37 9.82
CA THR A 68 8.56 3.52 10.80
C THR A 68 8.21 4.39 12.02
N PHE A 69 7.15 5.19 11.97
CA PHE A 69 6.80 6.12 13.06
C PHE A 69 5.36 5.98 13.57
N ARG A 70 4.47 5.32 12.83
CA ARG A 70 3.07 5.16 13.24
C ARG A 70 2.88 3.85 14.01
N PRO A 71 2.67 3.86 15.33
CA PRO A 71 2.32 2.65 16.07
C PRO A 71 0.89 2.21 15.78
N HIS A 72 0.66 0.90 15.73
CA HIS A 72 -0.66 0.31 15.48
C HIS A 72 -1.12 -0.51 16.68
N GLN A 73 -2.36 -0.29 17.11
CA GLN A 73 -2.97 -1.06 18.22
C GLN A 73 -2.96 -2.57 17.94
N SER A 74 -3.27 -2.99 16.70
CA SER A 74 -3.22 -4.39 16.28
C SER A 74 -1.82 -5.01 16.32
N LEU A 75 -0.77 -4.18 16.38
CA LEU A 75 0.63 -4.61 16.48
C LEU A 75 1.18 -4.41 17.89
N GLN A 76 0.32 -4.34 18.92
CA GLN A 76 0.73 -4.04 20.31
C GLN A 76 1.48 -2.70 20.42
N MET A 77 0.97 -1.68 19.72
CA MET A 77 1.58 -0.33 19.66
C MET A 77 2.96 -0.28 19.00
N ARG A 78 3.28 -1.26 18.15
CA ARG A 78 4.48 -1.24 17.32
C ARG A 78 4.18 -0.73 15.92
N THR A 79 5.21 -0.23 15.28
CA THR A 79 5.20 0.17 13.87
C THR A 79 5.27 -1.08 12.98
N PRO A 80 4.83 -0.99 11.71
CA PRO A 80 4.96 -2.11 10.77
C PRO A 80 6.40 -2.64 10.67
N MET A 81 7.40 -1.75 10.64
CA MET A 81 8.81 -2.17 10.54
C MET A 81 9.34 -2.83 11.80
N GLU A 82 8.92 -2.41 12.99
CA GLU A 82 9.27 -3.10 14.23
C GLU A 82 8.67 -4.51 14.28
N GLU A 83 7.43 -4.69 13.80
CA GLU A 83 6.83 -6.02 13.73
C GLU A 83 7.52 -6.92 12.70
N VAL A 84 7.85 -6.38 11.52
CA VAL A 84 8.63 -7.12 10.52
C VAL A 84 9.97 -7.55 11.10
N GLY A 85 10.71 -6.63 11.75
CA GLY A 85 11.99 -6.94 12.37
C GLY A 85 11.89 -8.05 13.42
N ARG A 86 10.79 -8.09 14.20
CA ARG A 86 10.52 -9.19 15.15
C ARG A 86 10.27 -10.53 14.46
N LEU A 87 9.53 -10.54 13.35
CA LEU A 87 9.17 -11.77 12.63
C LEU A 87 10.33 -12.38 11.85
N THR A 88 11.33 -11.57 11.52
CA THR A 88 12.51 -11.98 10.75
C THR A 88 13.77 -12.18 11.60
N ALA A 89 13.70 -11.96 12.92
CA ALA A 89 14.76 -12.23 13.89
C ALA A 89 14.62 -13.65 14.43
#